data_AF-A0A1I7J9L1-F1
#
_entry.id   AF-A0A1I7J9L1-F1
#
_cell.length_a   1.000
_cell.length_b   1.000
_cell.length_c   1.000
_cell.angle_alpha   90.00
_cell.angle_beta   90.00
_cell.angle_gamma   90.00
#
_symmetry.space_group_name_H-M   'P 1'
#
loop_
_entity.id
_entity.type
_entity.pdbx_description
1 polymer ?
#
loop_
_entity_poly.entity_id
_entity_poly.type
_entity_poly.pdbx_seq_one_letter_code
_entity_poly.pdbx_strand_id
1 'polypeptide(L)'
;MAPSWRSDPRPDLVADHALWQRLLQSVDDAELGWLLHGARAAGATIVVCEDGVPRLKPLIDPALGYASAEAWREFRDRYLRPYSAEIARALSVLTQDGGKASA
;
A
#
# COMPACT_ATOMS: atom_id res chain seq x y z
N MET A 1 -4.71 -0.97 23.07
CA MET A 1 -3.88 -0.15 22.16
C MET A 1 -4.04 -0.72 20.76
N ALA A 2 -4.29 0.12 19.75
CA ALA A 2 -4.29 -0.36 18.37
C ALA A 2 -2.85 -0.82 18.02
N PRO A 3 -2.69 -1.86 17.17
CA PRO A 3 -1.37 -2.24 16.68
C PRO A 3 -0.73 -1.06 15.94
N SER A 4 0.57 -0.82 16.12
CA SER A 4 1.27 0.31 15.47
C SER A 4 1.27 0.23 13.95
N TRP A 5 1.08 -0.97 13.37
CA TRP A 5 1.03 -1.16 11.92
C TRP A 5 -0.17 -0.52 11.24
N ARG A 6 -1.21 -0.13 12.00
CA ARG A 6 -2.38 0.58 11.47
C ARG A 6 -2.11 2.03 11.07
N SER A 7 -0.94 2.57 11.40
CA SER A 7 -0.52 3.91 11.01
C SER A 7 0.42 3.83 9.81
N ASP A 8 0.30 4.76 8.85
CA ASP A 8 1.25 4.84 7.75
C ASP A 8 2.65 5.24 8.27
N PRO A 9 3.70 4.42 8.08
CA PRO A 9 5.04 4.73 8.54
C PRO A 9 5.75 5.80 7.70
N ARG A 10 5.18 6.23 6.58
CA ARG A 10 5.78 7.20 5.65
C ARG A 10 4.86 8.41 5.40
N PRO A 11 4.54 9.20 6.45
CA PRO A 11 3.76 10.43 6.28
C PRO A 11 4.50 11.50 5.45
N ASP A 12 5.80 11.33 5.23
CA ASP A 12 6.61 12.15 4.31
C ASP A 12 6.20 11.96 2.84
N LEU A 13 5.69 10.80 2.46
CA LEU A 13 5.19 10.51 1.12
C LEU A 13 3.72 10.95 1.00
N VAL A 14 3.52 12.26 0.98
CA VAL A 14 2.21 12.93 1.08
C VAL A 14 1.23 12.50 -0.02
N ALA A 15 1.72 12.20 -1.22
CA ALA A 15 0.89 11.93 -2.40
C ALA A 15 -0.12 10.79 -2.21
N ASP A 16 0.24 9.76 -1.44
CA ASP A 16 -0.60 8.58 -1.21
C ASP A 16 -0.73 8.23 0.28
N HIS A 17 -0.25 9.09 1.18
CA HIS A 17 -0.34 8.91 2.64
C HIS A 17 -1.77 8.58 3.09
N ALA A 18 -2.77 9.35 2.63
CA ALA A 18 -4.17 9.13 2.99
C ALA A 18 -4.70 7.76 2.51
N LEU A 19 -4.26 7.29 1.33
CA LEU A 19 -4.65 5.98 0.80
C LEU A 19 -4.03 4.84 1.62
N TRP A 20 -2.75 4.97 1.98
CA TRP A 20 -2.08 3.99 2.84
C TRP A 20 -2.65 3.96 4.24
N GLN A 21 -2.89 5.13 4.83
CA GLN A 21 -3.49 5.24 6.15
C GLN A 21 -4.85 4.53 6.20
N ARG A 22 -5.66 4.69 5.16
CA ARG A 22 -6.95 4.01 5.03
C ARG A 22 -6.81 2.50 4.79
N LEU A 23 -5.90 2.09 3.91
CA LEU A 23 -5.62 0.67 3.63
C LEU A 23 -5.19 -0.07 4.90
N LEU A 24 -4.27 0.50 5.67
CA LEU A 24 -3.77 -0.11 6.89
C LEU A 24 -4.84 -0.16 7.99
N GLN A 25 -5.77 0.82 8.02
CA GLN A 25 -6.90 0.80 8.94
C GLN A 25 -7.99 -0.21 8.56
N SER A 26 -8.11 -0.57 7.27
CA SER A 26 -9.14 -1.51 6.78
C SER A 26 -8.74 -2.97 6.86
N VAL A 27 -7.48 -3.27 7.18
CA VAL A 27 -7.00 -4.64 7.37
C VAL A 27 -7.23 -5.05 8.83
N ASP A 28 -7.76 -6.26 9.00
CA ASP A 28 -7.97 -6.87 10.33
C ASP A 28 -6.90 -7.93 10.66
N ASP A 29 -6.34 -8.56 9.63
CA ASP A 29 -5.28 -9.56 9.78
C ASP A 29 -3.94 -8.90 10.12
N ALA A 30 -3.37 -9.28 11.26
CA ALA A 30 -2.15 -8.64 11.76
C ALA A 30 -0.92 -8.97 10.90
N GLU A 31 -0.86 -10.16 10.31
CA GLU A 31 0.26 -10.59 9.47
C GLU A 31 0.29 -9.77 8.17
N LEU A 32 -0.84 -9.69 7.46
CA LEU A 32 -1.03 -8.85 6.30
C LEU A 32 -0.80 -7.37 6.64
N GLY A 33 -1.27 -6.92 7.79
CA GLY A 33 -1.08 -5.55 8.27
C GLY A 33 0.40 -5.18 8.41
N TRP A 34 1.19 -6.04 9.06
CA TRP A 34 2.64 -5.85 9.18
C TRP A 34 3.37 -5.94 7.84
N LEU A 35 2.94 -6.84 6.96
CA LEU A 35 3.51 -7.01 5.63
C LEU A 35 3.28 -5.76 4.77
N LEU A 36 2.07 -5.21 4.77
CA LEU A 36 1.73 -3.98 4.06
C LEU A 36 2.46 -2.77 4.66
N HIS A 37 2.53 -2.67 5.99
CA HIS A 37 3.30 -1.65 6.67
C HIS A 37 4.79 -1.71 6.29
N GLY A 38 5.37 -2.92 6.25
CA GLY A 38 6.75 -3.13 5.79
C GLY A 38 6.96 -2.74 4.33
N ALA A 39 6.02 -3.11 3.45
CA ALA A 39 6.06 -2.72 2.04
C ALA A 39 6.03 -1.19 1.88
N ARG A 40 5.18 -0.50 2.63
CA ARG A 40 5.10 0.96 2.66
C ARG A 40 6.37 1.60 3.20
N ALA A 41 6.90 1.10 4.32
CA ALA A 41 8.16 1.58 4.88
C ALA A 41 9.31 1.50 3.86
N ALA A 42 9.36 0.40 3.09
CA ALA A 42 10.33 0.18 2.02
C ALA A 42 10.09 1.03 0.74
N GLY A 43 9.00 1.80 0.67
CA GLY A 43 8.71 2.69 -0.46
C GLY A 43 7.66 2.18 -1.43
N ALA A 44 6.78 1.26 -1.03
CA ALA A 44 5.59 0.97 -1.84
C ALA A 44 4.62 2.16 -1.79
N THR A 45 4.07 2.49 -2.95
CA THR A 45 3.06 3.52 -3.15
C THR A 45 1.76 2.93 -3.66
N ILE A 46 0.64 3.64 -3.47
CA ILE A 46 -0.65 3.32 -4.06
C ILE A 46 -0.94 4.30 -5.18
N VAL A 47 -1.18 3.78 -6.38
CA VAL A 47 -1.59 4.57 -7.56
C VAL A 47 -2.95 4.10 -8.04
N VAL A 48 -3.91 5.02 -8.13
CA VAL A 48 -5.18 4.78 -8.82
C VAL A 48 -4.91 4.83 -10.32
N CYS A 49 -5.09 3.70 -11.00
CA CYS A 49 -4.84 3.59 -12.43
C CYS A 49 -6.03 4.15 -13.24
N GLU A 50 -5.87 4.24 -14.57
CA GLU A 50 -6.90 4.76 -15.49
C GLU A 50 -8.23 4.01 -15.43
N ASP A 51 -8.18 2.71 -15.09
CA ASP A 51 -9.35 1.86 -14.88
C ASP A 51 -10.03 2.08 -13.51
N GLY A 52 -9.56 3.05 -12.73
CA GLY A 52 -10.04 3.33 -11.38
C GLY A 52 -9.58 2.30 -10.33
N VAL A 53 -8.77 1.31 -10.71
CA VAL A 53 -8.32 0.25 -9.79
C VAL A 53 -6.99 0.65 -9.13
N PRO A 54 -6.95 0.78 -7.79
CA PRO A 54 -5.73 1.08 -7.05
C PRO A 54 -4.78 -0.10 -7.09
N ARG A 55 -3.49 0.19 -7.30
CA ARG A 55 -2.42 -0.82 -7.35
C ARG A 55 -1.21 -0.37 -6.57
N LEU A 56 -0.51 -1.34 -5.98
CA LEU A 56 0.80 -1.10 -5.40
C LEU A 56 1.84 -0.89 -6.50
N LYS A 57 2.62 0.17 -6.37
CA LYS A 57 3.76 0.51 -7.24
C LYS A 57 4.98 0.78 -6.37
N PRO A 58 6.20 0.49 -6.84
CA PRO A 58 7.39 0.88 -6.10
C PRO A 58 7.73 2.35 -6.35
N LEU A 59 8.22 3.03 -5.31
CA LEU A 59 9.10 4.18 -5.47
C LEU A 59 10.52 3.65 -5.71
N ILE A 60 11.04 3.84 -6.93
CA ILE A 60 12.41 3.44 -7.29
C ILE A 60 13.33 4.64 -7.03
N ASP A 61 13.92 4.65 -5.85
CA ASP A 61 14.86 5.66 -5.39
C ASP A 61 15.70 5.06 -4.25
N PRO A 62 17.03 4.87 -4.41
CA PRO A 62 17.86 4.28 -3.36
C PRO A 62 17.90 5.06 -2.03
N ALA A 63 17.55 6.35 -2.03
CA ALA A 63 17.51 7.16 -0.82
C ALA A 63 16.14 7.14 -0.13
N LEU A 64 15.05 6.92 -0.88
CA LEU A 64 13.67 7.08 -0.39
C LEU A 64 12.80 5.82 -0.48
N GLY A 65 13.20 4.81 -1.24
CA GLY A 65 12.41 3.60 -1.50
C GLY A 65 13.28 2.42 -1.94
N TYR A 66 12.84 1.69 -2.97
CA TYR A 66 13.57 0.53 -3.48
C TYR A 66 14.77 0.98 -4.32
N ALA A 67 15.91 0.31 -4.12
CA ALA A 67 17.14 0.63 -4.84
C ALA A 67 17.05 0.41 -6.36
N SER A 68 16.22 -0.52 -6.81
CA SER A 68 15.99 -0.79 -8.24
C SER A 68 14.67 -1.53 -8.48
N ALA A 69 14.29 -1.64 -9.76
CA ALA A 69 13.11 -2.41 -10.16
C ALA A 69 13.25 -3.91 -9.83
N GLU A 70 14.47 -4.44 -9.88
CA GLU A 70 14.81 -5.82 -9.50
C GLU A 70 14.58 -6.04 -8.00
N ALA A 71 15.04 -5.12 -7.15
CA ALA A 71 14.83 -5.19 -5.70
C ALA A 71 13.33 -5.19 -5.35
N TRP A 72 12.54 -4.34 -6.02
CA TRP A 72 11.09 -4.39 -5.90
C TRP A 72 10.50 -5.72 -6.36
N ARG A 73 10.93 -6.26 -7.51
CA ARG A 73 10.42 -7.53 -8.05
C ARG A 73 10.68 -8.68 -7.07
N GLU A 74 11.87 -8.76 -6.50
CA GLU A 74 12.23 -9.76 -5.50
C GLU A 74 11.37 -9.64 -4.24
N PHE A 75 11.23 -8.43 -3.69
CA PHE A 75 10.36 -8.18 -2.54
C PHE A 75 8.91 -8.55 -2.83
N ARG A 76 8.37 -8.09 -3.97
CA ARG A 76 7.00 -8.36 -4.39
C ARG A 76 6.74 -9.84 -4.56
N ASP A 77 7.63 -10.56 -5.24
CA ASP A 77 7.43 -11.97 -5.54
C ASP A 77 7.58 -12.85 -4.30
N ARG A 78 8.46 -12.46 -3.35
CA ARG A 78 8.66 -13.17 -2.08
C ARG A 78 7.58 -12.90 -1.05
N TYR A 79 7.17 -11.64 -0.89
CA TYR A 79 6.31 -11.21 0.21
C TYR A 79 4.91 -10.84 -0.24
N LEU A 80 4.72 -10.08 -1.32
CA LEU A 80 3.38 -9.61 -1.70
C LEU A 80 2.57 -10.65 -2.50
N ARG A 81 3.22 -11.37 -3.40
CA ARG A 81 2.56 -12.33 -4.31
C ARG A 81 1.78 -13.42 -3.57
N PRO A 82 2.29 -14.02 -2.47
CA PRO A 82 1.54 -15.01 -1.71
C PRO A 82 0.19 -14.51 -1.16
N TYR A 83 0.06 -13.20 -0.90
CA TYR A 83 -1.15 -12.55 -0.35
C TYR A 83 -1.90 -11.73 -1.40
N SER A 84 -1.71 -12.01 -2.69
CA SER A 84 -2.22 -11.17 -3.77
C SER A 84 -3.75 -11.02 -3.76
N ALA A 85 -4.49 -12.06 -3.35
CA ALA A 85 -5.95 -12.01 -3.26
C ALA A 85 -6.42 -11.15 -2.09
N GLU A 86 -5.76 -11.25 -0.94
CA GLU A 86 -6.04 -10.50 0.27
C GLU A 86 -5.69 -9.03 0.09
N ILE A 87 -4.54 -8.74 -0.52
CA ILE A 87 -4.12 -7.38 -0.87
C ILE A 87 -5.12 -6.75 -1.85
N ALA A 88 -5.56 -7.48 -2.89
CA ALA A 88 -6.56 -6.98 -3.83
C ALA A 88 -7.89 -6.66 -3.13
N ARG A 89 -8.33 -7.53 -2.20
CA ARG A 89 -9.53 -7.29 -1.39
C ARG A 89 -9.37 -6.04 -0.52
N ALA A 90 -8.24 -5.88 0.15
CA ALA A 90 -7.96 -4.71 0.98
C ALA A 90 -7.95 -3.41 0.15
N LEU A 91 -7.33 -3.42 -1.03
CA LEU A 91 -7.29 -2.29 -1.96
C LEU A 91 -8.67 -1.89 -2.49
N SER A 92 -9.62 -2.84 -2.61
CA SER A 92 -10.99 -2.54 -3.05
C SER A 92 -11.75 -1.58 -2.11
N VAL A 93 -11.34 -1.48 -0.85
CA VAL A 93 -11.90 -0.49 0.09
C VAL A 93 -11.63 0.96 -0.36
N LEU A 94 -10.58 1.18 -1.16
CA LEU A 94 -10.20 2.51 -1.64
C LEU A 94 -11.04 2.96 -2.84
N THR A 95 -11.67 2.05 -3.58
CA THR A 95 -12.53 2.42 -4.73
C THR A 95 -13.94 2.80 -4.32
N GLN A 96 -14.41 2.30 -3.17
CA GLN A 96 -15.79 2.47 -2.72
C GLN A 96 -16.13 3.89 -2.22
N ASP A 97 -15.15 4.79 -2.07
CA ASP A 97 -15.38 6.20 -1.72
C ASP A 97 -15.07 7.19 -2.85
N GLY A 98 -14.68 6.72 -4.04
CA GLY A 98 -14.53 7.56 -5.24
C GLY A 98 -15.87 8.07 -5.80
N GLY A 99 -17.01 7.63 -5.25
CA GLY A 99 -18.37 8.00 -5.66
C GLY A 99 -19.00 9.17 -4.88
N LYS A 100 -18.27 9.81 -3.97
CA LYS A 100 -18.73 11.04 -3.29
C LYS A 100 -17.77 12.21 -3.56
N ALA A 101 -17.59 12.53 -4.83
CA ALA A 101 -17.09 13.83 -5.25
C ALA A 101 -18.07 14.41 -6.29
N SER A 102 -18.63 15.58 -5.95
CA SER A 102 -19.43 16.49 -6.79
C SER A 102 -20.93 16.19 -6.92
N ALA A 103 -21.69 16.74 -5.98
CA ALA A 103 -22.99 17.36 -6.26
C ALA A 103 -22.77 18.87 -6.50
#